data_AF-A0A921B940-F1
#
_entry.id   AF-A0A921B940-F1
#
_cell.length_a   1.000
_cell.length_b   1.000
_cell.length_c   1.000
_cell.angle_alpha   90.00
_cell.angle_beta   90.00
_cell.angle_gamma   90.00
#
_symmetry.space_group_name_H-M   'P 1'
#
loop_
_entity.id
_entity.type
_entity.pdbx_description
1 polymer ?
#
loop_
_entity_poly.entity_id
_entity_poly.type
_entity_poly.pdbx_seq_one_letter_code
_entity_poly.pdbx_strand_id
1 'polypeptide(L)'
;MACPECGYSIPELEPRLFTFNNPSGACPECEGLGVKPYVDEGKVLHEPEFSLSEGAIRGWDSSHRYHFHLIRCLSKQYDFSLDEPFKNLDKKIKDLVLLGTEGEVVNFSWRNKRVD
;
A
#
# COMPACT_ATOMS: atom_id res chain seq x y z
N MET A 1 35.72 -14.21 17.96
CA MET A 1 35.11 -14.94 19.10
C MET A 1 33.78 -15.51 18.61
N ALA A 2 33.48 -16.78 18.90
CA ALA A 2 32.24 -17.43 18.45
C ALA A 2 31.50 -18.06 19.64
N CYS A 3 30.17 -18.08 19.58
CA CYS A 3 29.33 -18.72 20.57
C CYS A 3 29.56 -20.24 20.55
N PRO A 4 29.89 -20.89 21.69
CA PRO A 4 30.14 -22.33 21.72
C PRO A 4 28.87 -23.18 21.53
N GLU A 5 27.67 -22.61 21.71
CA GLU A 5 26.40 -23.34 21.55
C GLU A 5 25.86 -23.31 20.12
N CYS A 6 25.98 -22.16 19.43
CA CYS A 6 25.37 -21.97 18.11
C CYS A 6 26.36 -21.59 17.00
N GLY A 7 27.65 -21.42 17.32
CA GLY A 7 28.70 -21.08 16.34
C GLY A 7 28.64 -19.64 15.82
N TYR A 8 27.66 -18.84 16.21
CA TYR A 8 27.56 -17.45 15.79
C TYR A 8 28.78 -16.65 16.22
N SER A 9 29.39 -15.92 15.29
CA SER A 9 30.58 -15.11 15.54
C SER A 9 30.33 -13.67 15.14
N ILE A 10 30.79 -12.75 15.98
CA ILE A 10 30.79 -11.31 15.69
C ILE A 10 32.14 -10.96 15.04
N PRO A 11 32.17 -10.05 14.05
CA PRO A 11 33.42 -9.49 13.54
C PRO A 11 34.26 -8.84 14.66
N GLU A 12 35.54 -8.61 14.38
CA GLU A 12 36.43 -7.93 15.32
C GLU A 12 35.86 -6.57 15.74
N LEU A 13 35.87 -6.30 17.04
CA LEU A 13 35.25 -5.10 17.59
C LEU A 13 36.06 -3.86 17.21
N GLU A 14 35.60 -3.17 16.19
CA GLU A 14 36.17 -1.92 15.74
C GLU A 14 35.18 -0.77 15.97
N PRO A 15 35.64 0.46 16.26
CA PRO A 15 34.76 1.62 16.45
C PRO A 15 33.75 1.83 15.31
N ARG A 16 34.12 1.46 14.08
CA ARG A 16 33.25 1.60 12.89
C ARG A 16 31.99 0.73 12.93
N LEU A 17 31.96 -0.33 13.74
CA LEU A 17 30.77 -1.18 13.92
C LEU A 17 29.69 -0.50 14.75
N PHE A 18 30.04 0.56 15.49
CA PHE A 18 29.14 1.27 16.38
C PHE A 18 28.69 2.63 15.84
N THR A 19 29.00 2.94 14.58
CA THR A 19 28.55 4.16 13.92
C THR A 19 27.51 3.83 12.87
N PHE A 20 26.33 4.44 13.05
CA PHE A 20 25.21 4.36 12.10
C PHE A 20 25.52 5.06 10.77
N ASN A 21 26.52 5.95 10.74
CA ASN A 21 26.97 6.62 9.53
C ASN A 21 27.98 5.78 8.71
N ASN A 22 28.34 4.58 9.17
CA ASN A 22 29.17 3.64 8.41
C ASN A 22 28.35 2.43 7.99
N PRO A 23 28.37 1.99 6.72
CA PRO A 23 27.64 0.80 6.27
C PRO A 23 27.96 -0.47 7.07
N SER A 24 29.15 -0.57 7.66
CA SER A 24 29.57 -1.73 8.48
C SER A 24 28.87 -1.79 9.85
N GLY A 25 28.39 -0.65 10.36
CA GLY A 25 27.68 -0.53 11.64
C GLY A 25 26.21 -0.11 11.49
N ALA A 26 25.80 0.29 10.29
CA ALA A 26 24.43 0.70 10.00
C ALA A 26 23.49 -0.52 9.99
N CYS A 27 22.30 -0.36 10.56
CA CYS A 27 21.24 -1.35 10.41
C CYS A 27 20.88 -1.46 8.92
N PRO A 28 20.93 -2.65 8.29
CA PRO A 28 20.70 -2.80 6.84
C PRO A 28 19.26 -2.50 6.44
N GLU A 29 18.35 -2.54 7.41
CA GLU A 29 16.93 -2.33 7.21
C GLU A 29 16.56 -0.84 7.11
N CYS A 30 17.21 0.03 7.87
CA CYS A 30 16.94 1.47 7.89
C CYS A 30 18.15 2.32 7.49
N GLU A 31 19.21 1.68 7.03
CA GLU A 31 20.47 2.31 6.59
C GLU A 31 21.05 3.27 7.63
N GLY A 32 20.88 2.95 8.92
CA GLY A 32 21.37 3.77 10.03
C GLY A 32 20.51 5.00 10.37
N LEU A 33 19.38 5.23 9.68
CA LEU A 33 18.46 6.33 9.97
C LEU A 33 17.62 6.08 11.24
N GLY A 34 17.46 4.82 11.64
CA GLY A 34 16.61 4.43 12.78
C GLY A 34 15.10 4.53 12.50
N VAL A 35 14.71 4.95 11.30
CA VAL A 35 13.32 5.08 10.86
C VAL A 35 13.15 4.45 9.49
N LYS A 36 11.95 3.93 9.22
CA LYS A 36 11.55 3.43 7.91
C LYS A 36 10.33 4.20 7.42
N PRO A 37 10.35 4.75 6.20
CA PRO A 37 9.14 5.30 5.62
C PRO A 37 8.14 4.16 5.40
N TYR A 38 6.89 4.42 5.74
CA TYR A 38 5.77 3.52 5.48
C TYR A 38 4.59 4.31 4.91
N VAL A 39 3.70 3.61 4.23
CA VAL A 39 2.45 4.21 3.75
C VAL A 39 1.42 4.14 4.87
N ASP A 40 0.89 5.29 5.27
CA ASP A 40 -0.17 5.40 6.25
C ASP A 40 -1.52 5.46 5.52
N GLU A 41 -2.36 4.45 5.72
CA GLU A 41 -3.69 4.36 5.09
C GLU A 41 -4.56 5.58 5.38
N GLY A 42 -4.46 6.14 6.60
CA GLY A 42 -5.20 7.34 7.00
C GLY A 42 -4.71 8.61 6.29
N LYS A 43 -3.52 8.60 5.69
CA LYS A 43 -3.02 9.67 4.82
C LYS A 43 -3.29 9.42 3.33
N VAL A 44 -3.55 8.17 2.95
CA VAL A 44 -4.01 7.82 1.60
C VAL A 44 -5.48 8.19 1.42
N LEU A 45 -6.29 7.91 2.44
CA LEU A 45 -7.69 8.28 2.49
C LEU A 45 -7.81 9.79 2.77
N HIS A 46 -8.34 10.53 1.80
CA HIS A 46 -8.50 11.99 1.92
C HIS A 46 -9.73 12.35 2.74
N GLU A 47 -10.90 11.83 2.35
CA GLU A 47 -12.17 12.13 3.02
C GLU A 47 -13.03 10.85 3.09
N PRO A 48 -13.08 10.15 4.23
CA PRO A 48 -13.85 8.90 4.38
C PRO A 48 -15.37 9.09 4.18
N GLU A 49 -15.86 10.32 4.38
CA GLU A 49 -17.25 10.71 4.18
C GLU A 49 -17.66 10.78 2.72
N PHE A 50 -16.69 10.90 1.80
CA PHE A 50 -16.94 10.94 0.36
C PHE A 50 -16.97 9.54 -0.20
N SER A 51 -17.64 9.39 -1.35
CA SER A 51 -17.58 8.16 -2.13
C SER A 51 -16.28 8.05 -2.94
N LEU A 52 -16.03 6.88 -3.53
CA LEU A 52 -14.87 6.70 -4.42
C LEU A 52 -15.01 7.57 -5.68
N SER A 53 -16.22 7.75 -6.19
CA SER A 53 -16.53 8.66 -7.31
C SER A 53 -16.25 10.13 -7.02
N GLU A 54 -16.36 10.53 -5.75
CA GLU A 54 -16.21 11.92 -5.25
C GLU A 54 -14.81 12.23 -4.70
N GLY A 55 -13.93 11.23 -4.59
CA GLY A 55 -12.54 11.46 -4.17
C GLY A 55 -12.24 11.15 -2.72
N ALA A 56 -12.90 10.14 -2.15
CA ALA A 56 -12.47 9.54 -0.89
C ALA A 56 -10.96 9.22 -0.89
N ILE A 57 -10.46 8.71 -2.00
CA ILE A 57 -9.03 8.56 -2.28
C ILE A 57 -8.64 9.57 -3.35
N ARG A 58 -7.66 10.42 -3.04
CA ARG A 58 -7.24 11.50 -3.94
C ARG A 58 -6.66 10.94 -5.24
N GLY A 59 -7.11 11.45 -6.37
CA GLY A 59 -6.59 11.05 -7.68
C GLY A 59 -7.23 9.77 -8.26
N TRP A 60 -8.22 9.23 -7.56
CA TRP A 60 -8.91 7.98 -7.88
C TRP A 60 -10.39 8.22 -8.24
N ASP A 61 -10.86 9.46 -8.12
CA ASP A 61 -12.21 9.91 -8.46
C ASP A 61 -12.51 9.97 -9.97
N SER A 62 -13.76 10.27 -10.29
CA SER A 62 -14.29 10.39 -11.65
C SER A 62 -13.54 11.38 -12.56
N SER A 63 -12.81 12.37 -12.01
CA SER A 63 -11.98 13.29 -12.79
C SER A 63 -10.66 12.66 -13.26
N HIS A 64 -10.23 11.56 -12.63
CA HIS A 64 -9.01 10.82 -12.93
C HIS A 64 -9.30 9.53 -13.71
N ARG A 65 -9.56 9.68 -15.02
CA ARG A 65 -10.05 8.63 -15.93
C ARG A 65 -9.37 7.26 -15.80
N TYR A 66 -8.04 7.20 -15.65
CA TYR A 66 -7.31 5.94 -15.59
C TYR A 66 -7.61 5.16 -14.30
N HIS A 67 -7.34 5.76 -13.14
CA HIS A 67 -7.58 5.09 -11.84
C HIS A 67 -9.06 4.80 -11.62
N PHE A 68 -9.93 5.74 -11.98
CA PHE A 68 -11.37 5.53 -11.85
C PHE A 68 -11.89 4.38 -12.71
N HIS A 69 -11.31 4.18 -13.90
CA HIS A 69 -11.63 3.01 -14.73
C HIS A 69 -11.24 1.69 -14.05
N LEU A 70 -10.08 1.65 -13.36
CA LEU A 70 -9.67 0.47 -12.60
C LEU A 70 -10.66 0.16 -11.46
N ILE A 71 -11.01 1.18 -10.67
CA ILE A 71 -11.97 1.08 -9.57
C ILE A 71 -13.34 0.63 -10.08
N ARG A 72 -13.77 1.14 -11.24
CA ARG A 72 -15.02 0.70 -11.87
C ARG A 72 -14.99 -0.76 -12.30
N CYS A 73 -13.84 -1.27 -12.76
CA CYS A 73 -13.71 -2.69 -13.08
C CYS A 73 -13.80 -3.54 -11.80
N LEU A 74 -13.17 -3.09 -10.71
CA LEU A 74 -13.28 -3.75 -9.40
C LEU A 74 -14.73 -3.75 -8.91
N SER A 75 -15.40 -2.60 -8.94
CA SER A 75 -16.82 -2.48 -8.55
C SER A 75 -17.74 -3.40 -9.34
N LYS A 76 -17.50 -3.58 -10.64
CA LYS A 76 -18.27 -4.54 -11.45
C LYS A 76 -17.99 -6.00 -11.11
N GLN A 77 -16.75 -6.35 -10.76
CA GLN A 77 -16.37 -7.73 -10.47
C GLN A 77 -16.79 -8.16 -9.06
N TYR A 78 -16.69 -7.25 -8.09
CA TYR A 78 -16.96 -7.51 -6.67
C TYR A 78 -18.27 -6.91 -6.16
N ASP A 79 -19.08 -6.34 -7.07
CA ASP A 79 -20.44 -5.83 -6.84
C ASP A 79 -20.56 -4.86 -5.65
N PHE A 80 -19.86 -3.73 -5.73
CA PHE A 80 -19.94 -2.66 -4.72
C PHE A 80 -20.20 -1.27 -5.33
N SER A 81 -20.83 -0.40 -4.55
CA SER A 81 -21.18 0.96 -4.97
C SER A 81 -19.95 1.88 -5.01
N LEU A 82 -19.83 2.68 -6.07
CA LEU A 82 -18.82 3.74 -6.15
C LEU A 82 -19.28 5.08 -5.58
N ASP A 83 -20.59 5.21 -5.34
CA ASP A 83 -21.27 6.45 -4.98
C ASP A 83 -21.74 6.45 -3.51
N GLU A 84 -21.46 5.37 -2.77
CA GLU A 84 -21.65 5.31 -1.32
C GLU A 84 -20.41 5.87 -0.60
N PRO A 85 -20.57 6.61 0.53
CA PRO A 85 -19.45 7.04 1.35
C PRO A 85 -18.49 5.89 1.67
N PHE A 86 -17.18 6.13 1.48
CA PHE A 86 -16.16 5.09 1.65
C PHE A 86 -16.21 4.47 3.05
N LYS A 87 -16.48 5.26 4.08
CA LYS A 87 -16.63 4.79 5.46
C LYS A 87 -17.76 3.77 5.66
N ASN A 88 -18.79 3.78 4.81
CA ASN A 88 -19.92 2.87 4.92
C ASN A 88 -19.69 1.54 4.19
N LEU A 89 -18.71 1.50 3.27
CA LEU A 89 -18.34 0.26 2.58
C LEU A 89 -17.91 -0.81 3.59
N ASP A 90 -18.23 -2.06 3.26
CA ASP A 90 -17.78 -3.22 4.02
C ASP A 90 -16.26 -3.26 4.12
N LYS A 91 -15.76 -3.74 5.27
CA LYS A 91 -14.31 -3.87 5.50
C LYS A 91 -13.62 -4.65 4.38
N LYS A 92 -14.24 -5.71 3.87
CA LYS A 92 -13.69 -6.50 2.76
C LYS A 92 -13.49 -5.68 1.49
N ILE A 93 -14.41 -4.77 1.18
CA ILE A 93 -14.31 -3.89 0.00
C ILE A 93 -13.24 -2.82 0.23
N LYS A 94 -13.14 -2.27 1.45
CA LYS A 94 -12.06 -1.33 1.80
C LYS A 94 -10.69 -2.00 1.65
N ASP A 95 -10.53 -3.20 2.21
CA ASP A 95 -9.30 -3.98 2.12
C ASP A 95 -8.98 -4.34 0.67
N LEU A 96 -9.98 -4.75 -0.13
CA LEU A 96 -9.85 -5.00 -1.57
C LEU A 96 -9.29 -3.77 -2.33
N VAL A 97 -9.81 -2.59 -2.03
CA VAL A 97 -9.41 -1.33 -2.70
C VAL A 97 -8.00 -0.89 -2.27
N LEU A 98 -7.64 -1.04 -0.99
CA LEU A 98 -6.38 -0.54 -0.44
C LEU A 98 -5.22 -1.54 -0.57
N LEU A 99 -5.50 -2.84 -0.40
CA LEU A 99 -4.51 -3.91 -0.29
C LEU A 99 -4.51 -4.84 -1.51
N GLY A 100 -5.54 -4.79 -2.34
CA GLY A 100 -5.67 -5.56 -3.57
C GLY A 100 -6.40 -6.89 -3.40
N THR A 101 -6.28 -7.74 -4.42
CA THR A 101 -7.09 -8.96 -4.58
C THR A 101 -6.44 -10.25 -4.08
N GLU A 102 -5.32 -10.14 -3.35
CA GLU A 102 -4.53 -11.30 -2.90
C GLU A 102 -4.12 -12.28 -4.03
N GLY A 103 -4.03 -11.77 -5.27
CA GLY A 103 -3.62 -12.53 -6.44
C GLY A 103 -4.76 -12.99 -7.36
N GLU A 104 -6.02 -12.67 -7.05
CA GLU A 104 -7.11 -12.92 -8.01
C GLU A 104 -7.00 -11.99 -9.22
N VAL A 105 -7.23 -12.56 -10.41
CA VAL A 105 -7.16 -11.82 -11.68
C VAL A 105 -8.39 -10.92 -11.82
N VAL A 106 -8.13 -9.63 -12.07
CA VAL A 106 -9.17 -8.64 -12.38
C VAL A 106 -9.16 -8.34 -13.87
N ASN A 107 -10.33 -8.39 -14.49
CA ASN A 107 -10.47 -8.00 -15.88
C ASN A 107 -10.63 -6.48 -16.01
N PHE A 108 -9.58 -5.78 -16.45
CA PHE A 108 -9.63 -4.32 -16.67
C PHE A 108 -10.03 -3.90 -18.09
N SER A 109 -10.43 -4.84 -18.95
CA SER A 109 -10.80 -4.55 -20.34
C SER A 109 -12.21 -3.96 -20.51
N TRP A 110 -13.00 -3.90 -19.42
CA TRP A 110 -14.39 -3.41 -19.43
C TRP A 110 -14.52 -1.93 -19.81
N ARG A 111 -14.52 -1.62 -21.10
CA ARG A 111 -14.97 -0.34 -21.62
C ARG A 111 -16.50 -0.38 -21.70
N ASN A 112 -17.18 0.66 -21.21
CA ASN A 112 -18.58 0.86 -21.57
C ASN A 112 -18.67 0.81 -23.10
N LYS A 113 -19.45 -0.12 -23.65
CA LYS A 113 -19.83 -0.05 -25.06
C LYS A 113 -20.38 1.35 -25.25
N ARG A 114 -19.82 2.12 -26.17
CA ARG A 114 -20.50 3.33 -26.65
C ARG A 114 -21.86 2.84 -27.13
N VAL A 115 -22.92 3.28 -26.46
CA VAL A 115 -24.25 3.20 -27.04
C VAL A 115 -24.22 4.29 -28.10
N ASP A 116 -24.27 3.86 -29.37
CA ASP A 116 -24.44 4.76 -30.51
C ASP A 116 -25.78 5.52 -30.40
#